data_AF-G0MDS3-F1
#
_entry.id   AF-G0MDS3-F1
#
_cell.length_a   1.000
_cell.length_b   1.000
_cell.length_c   1.000
_cell.angle_alpha   90.00
_cell.angle_beta   90.00
_cell.angle_gamma   90.00
#
_symmetry.space_group_name_H-M   'P 1'
#
loop_
_entity.id
_entity.type
_entity.pdbx_description
1 polymer ?
#
loop_
_entity_poly.entity_id
_entity_poly.type
_entity_poly.pdbx_seq_one_letter_code
_entity_poly.pdbx_strand_id
1 'polypeptide(L)'
;MTEEPLSYPSRRVLLEHLDFNTRFHLVKRCPALQKMDKTVPLHINYLCFDNMRMMINDREYKFGTLRHYDTKSTNQRVIMDNRSGGVPYDLDHNGLEEESFDDDLTPGDIQINAPLYTPGVGQHQRWNVRSRKRLEEHIRDLEANLLRQDHRNPLEQEELDSTRRLFDSTYNPHHILPPQKTLIQLTVSFFGGPVIESFCRADDKLHNAEKYLATRLFGNAYQSLVHVKRLVINSDHITIRLPENLKFKISELQTIGDFPRVFGPLSQVLKDSEPLGYLILNENIRTANDLNHPAIRNAKKTPFTLPNSIWFMIRSSIKFWN
;
A
#
# COMPACT_ATOMS: atom_id res chain seq x y z
N MET A 1 41.40 28.31 8.37
CA MET A 1 40.31 29.06 7.70
C MET A 1 39.04 28.78 8.49
N THR A 2 38.41 29.80 9.05
CA THR A 2 37.09 29.66 9.66
C THR A 2 36.08 29.64 8.51
N GLU A 3 35.55 28.46 8.18
CA GLU A 3 34.47 28.35 7.19
C GLU A 3 33.25 29.09 7.73
N GLU A 4 32.89 30.20 7.08
CA GLU A 4 31.65 30.91 7.42
C GLU A 4 30.45 30.04 7.04
N PRO A 5 29.49 29.84 7.96
CA PRO A 5 28.30 29.06 7.65
C PRO A 5 27.46 29.77 6.58
N LEU A 6 26.85 28.98 5.69
CA LEU A 6 25.95 29.49 4.66
C LEU A 6 24.90 30.46 5.23
N SER A 7 24.66 31.56 4.51
CA SER A 7 23.64 32.55 4.87
C SER A 7 22.25 31.91 5.01
N TYR A 8 21.36 32.53 5.78
CA TYR A 8 19.99 32.02 5.94
C TYR A 8 19.23 31.90 4.59
N PRO A 9 19.24 32.92 3.70
CA PRO A 9 18.63 32.80 2.37
C PRO A 9 19.21 31.66 1.52
N SER A 10 20.54 31.49 1.52
CA SER A 10 21.19 30.43 0.73
C SER A 10 20.77 29.04 1.21
N ARG A 11 20.70 28.82 2.53
CA ARG A 11 20.24 27.54 3.08
C ARG A 11 18.77 27.27 2.76
N ARG A 12 17.93 28.30 2.75
CA ARG A 12 16.51 28.18 2.38
C ARG A 12 16.33 27.72 0.93
N VAL A 13 17.01 28.37 -0.01
CA VAL A 13 16.98 28.01 -1.44
C VAL A 13 17.52 26.60 -1.65
N LEU A 14 18.60 26.24 -0.94
CA LEU A 14 19.16 24.89 -1.00
C LEU A 14 18.13 23.84 -0.57
N LEU A 15 17.44 24.02 0.57
CA LEU A 15 16.40 23.09 1.00
C LEU A 15 15.21 23.00 0.03
N GLU A 16 14.89 24.09 -0.67
CA GLU A 16 13.76 24.13 -1.61
C GLU A 16 14.02 23.28 -2.86
N HIS A 17 15.27 23.23 -3.33
CA HIS A 17 15.66 22.53 -4.55
C HIS A 17 16.30 21.16 -4.31
N LEU A 18 16.55 20.77 -3.06
CA LEU A 18 17.01 19.42 -2.75
C LEU A 18 15.92 18.38 -3.03
N ASP A 19 16.34 17.25 -3.59
CA ASP A 19 15.50 16.05 -3.66
C ASP A 19 14.96 15.68 -2.26
N PHE A 20 13.70 15.26 -2.21
CA PHE A 20 12.99 14.92 -0.98
C PHE A 20 13.80 14.00 -0.06
N ASN A 21 14.34 12.91 -0.60
CA ASN A 21 15.03 11.90 0.19
C ASN A 21 16.35 12.47 0.74
N THR A 22 17.08 13.22 -0.08
CA THR A 22 18.32 13.90 0.31
C THR A 22 18.06 14.93 1.41
N ARG A 23 17.03 15.76 1.24
CA ARG A 23 16.58 16.76 2.21
C ARG A 23 16.20 16.12 3.55
N PHE A 24 15.43 15.04 3.52
CA PHE A 24 15.01 14.31 4.72
C PHE A 24 16.22 13.79 5.52
N HIS A 25 17.18 13.14 4.86
CA HIS A 25 18.40 12.65 5.51
C HIS A 25 19.27 13.79 6.07
N LEU A 26 19.39 14.89 5.33
CA LEU A 26 20.15 16.06 5.74
C LEU A 26 19.57 16.70 7.02
N VAL A 27 18.27 16.99 7.01
CA VAL A 27 17.58 17.63 8.15
C VAL A 27 17.58 16.74 9.38
N LYS A 28 17.47 15.42 9.21
CA LYS A 28 17.59 14.44 10.31
C LYS A 28 18.96 14.48 10.98
N ARG A 29 20.05 14.68 10.21
CA ARG A 29 21.43 14.74 10.72
C ARG A 29 21.83 16.13 11.21
N CYS A 30 21.14 17.17 10.76
CA CYS A 30 21.47 18.57 11.09
C CYS A 30 20.27 19.27 11.77
N PRO A 31 20.12 19.17 13.10
CA PRO A 31 19.01 19.78 13.84
C PRO A 31 18.86 21.30 13.61
N ALA A 32 19.95 21.99 13.32
CA ALA A 32 19.95 23.42 12.98
C ALA A 32 19.09 23.77 11.75
N LEU A 33 18.83 22.79 10.85
CA LEU A 33 18.00 22.99 9.66
C LEU A 33 16.51 22.69 9.91
N GLN A 34 16.14 22.00 10.99
CA GLN A 34 14.76 21.54 11.22
C GLN A 34 13.73 22.68 11.27
N LYS A 35 14.08 23.81 11.90
CA LYS A 35 13.19 24.97 11.99
C LYS A 35 12.94 25.62 10.63
N MET A 36 13.94 25.61 9.75
CA MET A 36 13.84 26.19 8.41
C MET A 36 13.20 25.21 7.44
N ASP A 37 13.53 23.92 7.53
CA ASP A 37 12.90 22.85 6.77
C ASP A 37 11.36 22.89 6.87
N LYS A 38 10.87 23.17 8.08
CA LYS A 38 9.45 23.38 8.37
C LYS A 38 8.77 24.47 7.53
N THR A 39 9.50 25.49 7.09
CA THR A 39 8.91 26.65 6.38
C THR A 39 9.09 26.59 4.86
N VAL A 40 9.91 25.66 4.36
CA VAL A 40 10.25 25.57 2.93
C VAL A 40 9.34 24.55 2.23
N PRO A 41 8.63 24.91 1.15
CA PRO A 41 7.82 24.00 0.34
C PRO A 41 8.52 22.66 0.02
N LEU A 42 7.78 21.56 0.12
CA LEU A 42 8.28 20.21 -0.13
C LEU A 42 7.78 19.76 -1.50
N HIS A 43 8.72 19.38 -2.36
CA HIS A 43 8.44 18.96 -3.72
C HIS A 43 8.82 17.49 -3.92
N ILE A 44 7.88 16.71 -4.44
CA ILE A 44 8.04 15.29 -4.76
C ILE A 44 7.72 15.12 -6.24
N ASN A 45 8.60 14.47 -6.99
CA ASN A 45 8.38 14.23 -8.41
C ASN A 45 7.41 13.06 -8.64
N TYR A 46 7.54 12.01 -7.83
CA TYR A 46 6.73 10.79 -7.94
C TYR A 46 6.36 10.28 -6.55
N LEU A 47 5.05 10.19 -6.27
CA LEU A 47 4.53 9.57 -5.06
C LEU A 47 3.59 8.45 -5.47
N CYS A 48 3.85 7.23 -5.00
CA CYS A 48 2.99 6.08 -5.25
C CYS A 48 2.59 5.43 -3.93
N PHE A 49 1.29 5.14 -3.78
CA PHE A 49 0.77 4.32 -2.69
C PHE A 49 0.28 2.99 -3.23
N ASP A 50 0.65 1.92 -2.53
CA ASP A 50 0.23 0.54 -2.75
C ASP A 50 0.18 -0.19 -1.39
N ASN A 51 -0.35 -1.40 -1.34
CA ASN A 51 -0.57 -2.12 -0.09
C ASN A 51 0.74 -2.34 0.69
N MET A 52 0.84 -1.71 1.87
CA MET A 52 2.04 -1.68 2.73
C MET A 52 3.32 -1.21 2.00
N ARG A 53 3.17 -0.40 0.94
CA ARG A 53 4.27 0.11 0.14
C ARG A 53 4.03 1.56 -0.27
N MET A 54 5.08 2.36 -0.13
CA MET A 54 5.10 3.73 -0.61
C MET A 54 6.35 3.98 -1.42
N MET A 55 6.20 4.61 -2.58
CA MET A 55 7.34 5.06 -3.40
C MET A 55 7.43 6.58 -3.37
N ILE A 56 8.60 7.10 -3.00
CA ILE A 56 8.90 8.54 -3.05
C ILE A 56 10.11 8.75 -3.95
N ASN A 57 9.86 9.37 -5.10
CA ASN A 57 10.80 9.49 -6.21
C ASN A 57 11.33 8.11 -6.64
N ASP A 58 12.57 7.80 -6.31
CA ASP A 58 13.29 6.57 -6.66
C ASP A 58 13.41 5.57 -5.49
N ARG A 59 12.80 5.88 -4.34
CA ARG A 59 12.87 5.04 -3.14
C ARG A 59 11.56 4.37 -2.82
N GLU A 60 11.61 3.07 -2.64
CA GLU A 60 10.51 2.26 -2.12
C GLU A 60 10.68 2.06 -0.61
N TYR A 61 9.60 2.29 0.12
CA TYR A 61 9.43 1.95 1.52
C TYR A 61 8.38 0.86 1.61
N LYS A 62 8.79 -0.37 1.93
CA LYS A 62 7.92 -1.54 2.04
C LYS A 62 7.88 -2.02 3.48
N PHE A 63 6.69 -2.23 4.02
CA PHE A 63 6.49 -2.94 5.27
C PHE A 63 6.08 -4.39 5.03
N GLY A 64 6.55 -5.28 5.89
CA GLY A 64 6.10 -6.66 5.91
C GLY A 64 6.34 -7.37 7.22
N THR A 65 5.52 -8.39 7.47
CA THR A 65 5.62 -9.29 8.61
C THR A 65 6.48 -10.48 8.22
N LEU A 66 7.62 -10.63 8.91
CA LEU A 66 8.45 -11.82 8.84
C LEU A 66 7.91 -12.89 9.78
N ARG A 67 8.07 -14.15 9.38
CA ARG A 67 7.76 -15.33 10.20
C ARG A 67 9.03 -16.04 10.62
N HIS A 68 9.26 -16.17 11.93
CA HIS A 68 10.40 -16.90 12.49
C HIS A 68 9.96 -18.26 13.06
N TYR A 69 10.79 -19.28 12.83
CA TYR A 69 10.58 -20.68 13.22
C TYR A 69 11.88 -21.21 13.87
N ASP A 70 11.80 -22.00 14.96
CA ASP A 70 12.98 -22.54 15.68
C ASP A 70 13.78 -23.50 14.83
N THR A 71 13.08 -24.26 13.98
CA THR A 71 13.72 -25.04 12.92
C THR A 71 13.80 -24.18 11.67
N LYS A 72 14.83 -24.37 10.84
CA LYS A 72 14.85 -23.77 9.50
C LYS A 72 13.53 -24.12 8.83
N SER A 73 12.67 -23.13 8.61
CA SER A 73 11.38 -23.33 7.96
C SER A 73 11.64 -24.07 6.65
N THR A 74 11.01 -25.22 6.46
CA THR A 74 11.10 -26.00 5.21
C THR A 74 10.10 -25.50 4.17
N ASN A 75 9.21 -24.57 4.55
CA ASN A 75 8.22 -24.00 3.65
C ASN A 75 8.87 -22.95 2.73
N GLN A 76 9.03 -23.30 1.46
CA GLN A 76 9.66 -22.44 0.45
C GLN A 76 8.96 -21.09 0.30
N ARG A 77 7.63 -21.03 0.48
CA ARG A 77 6.86 -19.79 0.40
C ARG A 77 7.26 -18.82 1.50
N VAL A 78 7.36 -19.32 2.74
CA VAL A 78 7.83 -18.53 3.88
C VAL A 78 9.23 -17.99 3.65
N ILE A 79 10.15 -18.84 3.16
CA ILE A 79 11.53 -18.42 2.85
C ILE A 79 11.52 -17.30 1.80
N MET A 80 10.75 -17.44 0.72
CA MET A 80 10.65 -16.44 -0.34
C MET A 80 10.04 -15.13 0.17
N ASP A 81 8.94 -15.22 0.92
CA ASP A 81 8.27 -14.05 1.49
C ASP A 81 9.21 -13.30 2.43
N ASN A 82 9.87 -13.99 3.38
CA ASN A 82 10.84 -13.38 4.29
C ASN A 82 12.03 -12.76 3.53
N ARG A 83 12.58 -13.45 2.51
CA ARG A 83 13.65 -12.89 1.65
C ARG A 83 13.22 -11.64 0.88
N SER A 84 11.92 -11.49 0.63
CA SER A 84 11.36 -10.30 -0.01
C SER A 84 10.98 -9.19 0.97
N GLY A 85 11.27 -9.34 2.28
CA GLY A 85 10.91 -8.38 3.32
C GLY A 85 9.58 -8.65 4.02
N GLY A 86 9.04 -9.87 3.92
CA GLY A 86 7.84 -10.32 4.63
C GLY A 86 6.53 -10.15 3.85
N VAL A 87 5.45 -10.62 4.46
CA VAL A 87 4.08 -10.51 3.93
C VAL A 87 3.43 -9.18 4.32
N PRO A 88 2.62 -8.54 3.46
CA PRO A 88 2.10 -7.19 3.68
C PRO A 88 0.83 -7.18 4.56
N TYR A 89 0.79 -7.99 5.61
CA TYR A 89 -0.33 -8.09 6.55
C TYR A 89 0.15 -8.66 7.90
N ASP A 90 -0.55 -8.31 8.97
CA ASP A 90 -0.29 -8.89 10.28
C ASP A 90 -0.80 -10.34 10.34
N LEU A 91 -0.17 -11.15 11.17
CA LEU A 91 -0.48 -12.56 11.32
C LEU A 91 -0.97 -12.85 12.74
N ASP A 92 -1.97 -13.71 12.86
CA ASP A 92 -2.40 -14.26 14.14
C ASP A 92 -1.38 -15.28 14.69
N HIS A 93 -1.64 -15.79 15.89
CA HIS A 93 -0.81 -16.81 16.53
C HIS A 93 -0.66 -18.12 15.72
N ASN A 94 -1.56 -18.37 14.76
CA ASN A 94 -1.51 -19.52 13.87
C ASN A 94 -0.75 -19.23 12.56
N GLY A 95 -0.29 -17.99 12.35
CA GLY A 95 0.36 -17.58 11.10
C GLY A 95 -0.61 -17.30 9.96
N LEU A 96 -1.89 -17.05 10.26
CA LEU A 96 -2.93 -16.65 9.32
C LEU A 96 -3.07 -15.12 9.31
N GLU A 97 -3.45 -14.55 8.17
CA GLU A 97 -3.72 -13.11 8.03
C GLU A 97 -4.87 -12.69 8.95
N GLU A 98 -4.57 -11.74 9.84
CA GLU A 98 -5.53 -11.11 10.72
C GLU A 98 -6.28 -10.03 9.92
N GLU A 99 -7.53 -10.31 9.50
CA GLU A 99 -8.39 -9.30 8.86
C GLU A 99 -8.98 -8.38 9.94
N SER A 100 -8.26 -7.36 10.38
CA SER A 100 -8.82 -6.42 11.37
C SER A 100 -8.49 -4.95 11.17
N PHE A 101 -7.83 -4.54 10.09
CA PHE A 101 -7.21 -3.21 10.06
C PHE A 101 -7.88 -2.18 9.16
N ASP A 102 -8.82 -2.59 8.30
CA ASP A 102 -9.58 -1.64 7.49
C ASP A 102 -10.53 -0.77 8.34
N ASP A 103 -10.86 -1.21 9.56
CA ASP A 103 -11.82 -0.52 10.44
C ASP A 103 -11.15 0.43 11.47
N ASP A 104 -9.86 0.25 11.75
CA ASP A 104 -9.10 1.06 12.72
C ASP A 104 -8.58 2.37 12.10
N LEU A 105 -9.48 3.22 11.61
CA LEU A 105 -9.11 4.50 10.97
C LEU A 105 -8.74 5.57 12.01
N THR A 106 -7.63 6.26 11.76
CA THR A 106 -7.18 7.42 12.54
C THR A 106 -7.28 8.70 11.70
N PRO A 107 -7.35 9.90 12.33
CA PRO A 107 -7.38 11.15 11.58
C PRO A 107 -6.24 11.26 10.55
N GLY A 108 -6.60 11.66 9.33
CA GLY A 108 -5.68 11.72 8.17
C GLY A 108 -5.62 10.45 7.33
N ASP A 109 -6.16 9.32 7.78
CA ASP A 109 -6.21 8.09 6.98
C ASP A 109 -7.23 8.21 5.84
N ILE A 110 -6.91 7.60 4.69
CA ILE A 110 -7.78 7.55 3.52
C ILE A 110 -8.08 6.10 3.22
N GLN A 111 -9.35 5.73 3.33
CA GLN A 111 -9.79 4.40 2.99
C GLN A 111 -10.37 4.37 1.57
N ILE A 112 -9.80 3.52 0.71
CA ILE A 112 -10.28 3.25 -0.63
C ILE A 112 -10.78 1.81 -0.65
N ASN A 113 -12.11 1.66 -0.63
CA ASN A 113 -12.79 0.37 -0.62
C ASN A 113 -13.57 0.18 -1.92
N ALA A 114 -12.96 -0.43 -2.93
CA ALA A 114 -13.78 -1.10 -3.93
C ALA A 114 -14.53 -2.28 -3.27
N PRO A 115 -15.68 -2.73 -3.79
CA PRO A 115 -16.31 -3.97 -3.38
C PRO A 115 -15.45 -5.08 -3.95
N LEU A 116 -14.99 -5.98 -3.08
CA LEU A 116 -14.27 -7.18 -3.51
C LEU A 116 -15.22 -7.95 -4.44
N TYR A 117 -15.07 -7.79 -5.74
CA TYR A 117 -15.87 -8.50 -6.73
C TYR A 117 -14.96 -9.03 -7.83
N THR A 118 -14.26 -10.12 -7.55
CA THR A 118 -14.64 -11.45 -8.06
C THR A 118 -13.73 -12.53 -7.47
N PRO A 119 -14.28 -13.64 -6.97
CA PRO A 119 -13.51 -14.87 -6.80
C PRO A 119 -13.00 -15.28 -8.19
N GLY A 120 -11.69 -15.39 -8.37
CA GLY A 120 -11.13 -16.08 -9.56
C GLY A 120 -9.97 -15.41 -10.28
N VAL A 121 -9.59 -14.16 -9.99
CA VAL A 121 -8.45 -13.53 -10.69
C VAL A 121 -7.33 -13.22 -9.71
N GLY A 122 -6.31 -14.07 -9.70
CA GLY A 122 -4.96 -13.72 -9.25
C GLY A 122 -4.78 -13.30 -7.80
N GLN A 123 -5.74 -13.57 -6.91
CA GLN A 123 -5.52 -13.50 -5.47
C GLN A 123 -4.40 -14.51 -5.16
N HIS A 124 -3.19 -14.03 -4.86
CA HIS A 124 -2.29 -14.82 -4.02
C HIS A 124 -3.17 -15.35 -2.90
N GLN A 125 -3.35 -16.68 -2.80
CA GLN A 125 -4.16 -17.33 -1.78
C GLN A 125 -3.76 -16.76 -0.42
N ARG A 126 -4.49 -15.74 0.01
CA ARG A 126 -4.30 -15.02 1.25
C ARG A 126 -4.90 -15.95 2.28
N TRP A 127 -4.07 -16.47 3.17
CA TRP A 127 -4.51 -17.34 4.25
C TRP A 127 -5.23 -16.52 5.30
N ASN A 128 -6.39 -15.98 4.97
CA ASN A 128 -7.10 -15.06 5.84
C ASN A 128 -8.10 -15.80 6.75
N VAL A 129 -8.22 -15.32 7.99
CA VAL A 129 -9.05 -15.94 9.03
C VAL A 129 -10.53 -15.97 8.64
N ARG A 130 -11.00 -14.98 7.88
CA ARG A 130 -12.41 -14.89 7.48
C ARG A 130 -12.80 -15.92 6.43
N SER A 131 -11.98 -16.14 5.40
CA SER A 131 -12.22 -17.18 4.40
C SER A 131 -12.08 -18.57 5.01
N ARG A 132 -11.16 -18.74 5.97
CA ARG A 132 -11.08 -19.96 6.78
C ARG A 132 -12.39 -20.21 7.53
N LYS A 133 -12.87 -19.24 8.31
CA LYS A 133 -14.14 -19.35 9.06
C LYS A 133 -15.34 -19.60 8.15
N ARG A 134 -15.43 -18.92 7.01
CA ARG A 134 -16.50 -19.14 6.02
C ARG A 134 -16.48 -20.57 5.48
N LEU A 135 -15.29 -21.12 5.19
CA LEU A 135 -15.17 -22.52 4.76
C LEU A 135 -15.50 -23.48 5.90
N GLU A 136 -15.09 -23.20 7.15
CA GLU A 136 -15.48 -23.99 8.32
C GLU A 136 -17.00 -23.97 8.58
N GLU A 137 -17.65 -22.82 8.41
CA GLU A 137 -19.11 -22.67 8.46
C GLU A 137 -19.79 -23.44 7.33
N HIS A 138 -19.31 -23.28 6.08
CA HIS A 138 -19.84 -24.00 4.92
C HIS A 138 -19.73 -25.52 5.08
N ILE A 139 -18.58 -26.01 5.57
CA ILE A 139 -18.39 -27.44 5.88
C ILE A 139 -19.40 -27.91 6.93
N ARG A 140 -19.58 -27.15 8.02
CA ARG A 140 -20.54 -27.49 9.09
C ARG A 140 -21.98 -27.50 8.59
N ASP A 141 -22.36 -26.55 7.74
CA ASP A 141 -23.71 -26.48 7.17
C ASP A 141 -23.98 -27.65 6.22
N LEU A 142 -23.02 -28.00 5.35
CA LEU A 142 -23.10 -29.18 4.48
C LEU A 142 -23.19 -30.49 5.29
N GLU A 143 -22.38 -30.63 6.34
CA GLU A 143 -22.46 -31.78 7.25
C GLU A 143 -23.84 -31.87 7.92
N ALA A 144 -24.36 -30.75 8.43
CA ALA A 144 -25.65 -30.70 9.10
C ALA A 144 -26.81 -31.02 8.14
N ASN A 145 -26.74 -30.54 6.89
CA ASN A 145 -27.74 -30.83 5.86
C ASN A 145 -27.74 -32.30 5.46
N LEU A 146 -26.57 -32.90 5.26
CA LEU A 146 -26.43 -34.33 4.96
C LEU A 146 -26.91 -35.23 6.11
N LEU A 147 -26.81 -34.79 7.37
CA LEU A 147 -27.33 -35.51 8.54
C LEU A 147 -28.87 -35.44 8.65
N ARG A 148 -29.50 -34.38 8.12
CA ARG A 148 -30.96 -34.17 8.17
C ARG A 148 -31.71 -34.91 7.04
N GLN A 149 -31.01 -35.27 5.98
CA GLN A 149 -31.60 -35.96 4.84
C GLN A 149 -31.62 -37.48 5.08
N ASP A 150 -32.79 -38.10 4.88
CA ASP A 150 -32.95 -39.57 5.00
C ASP A 150 -32.15 -40.33 3.93
N HIS A 151 -31.79 -39.69 2.82
CA HIS A 151 -31.03 -40.27 1.71
C HIS A 151 -29.88 -39.32 1.34
N ARG A 152 -28.65 -39.84 1.22
CA ARG A 152 -27.46 -39.04 0.87
C ARG A 152 -27.60 -38.44 -0.53
N ASN A 153 -27.61 -37.11 -0.63
CA ASN A 153 -27.51 -36.38 -1.89
C ASN A 153 -26.05 -36.44 -2.42
N PRO A 154 -25.78 -37.08 -3.57
CA PRO A 154 -24.43 -37.20 -4.11
C PRO A 154 -23.77 -35.87 -4.45
N LEU A 155 -24.56 -34.86 -4.85
CA LEU A 155 -24.05 -33.53 -5.20
C LEU A 155 -23.55 -32.76 -3.97
N GLU A 156 -24.31 -32.80 -2.87
CA GLU A 156 -23.89 -32.19 -1.60
C GLU A 156 -22.70 -32.93 -0.98
N GLN A 157 -22.61 -34.25 -1.16
CA GLN A 157 -21.45 -35.02 -0.73
C GLN A 157 -20.19 -34.64 -1.52
N GLU A 158 -20.30 -34.47 -2.84
CA GLU A 158 -19.20 -33.99 -3.69
C GLU A 158 -18.80 -32.55 -3.34
N GLU A 159 -19.77 -31.69 -3.04
CA GLU A 159 -19.52 -30.32 -2.57
C GLU A 159 -18.79 -30.32 -1.21
N LEU A 160 -19.20 -31.17 -0.27
CA LEU A 160 -18.52 -31.34 1.01
C LEU A 160 -17.10 -31.84 0.82
N ASP A 161 -16.90 -32.88 0.01
CA ASP A 161 -15.58 -33.47 -0.24
C ASP A 161 -14.63 -32.49 -0.92
N SER A 162 -15.12 -31.75 -1.92
CA SER A 162 -14.34 -30.70 -2.60
C SER A 162 -14.02 -29.52 -1.69
N THR A 163 -14.96 -29.08 -0.86
CA THR A 163 -14.74 -28.02 0.14
C THR A 163 -13.73 -28.44 1.19
N ARG A 164 -13.79 -29.69 1.69
CA ARG A 164 -12.78 -30.25 2.61
C ARG A 164 -11.40 -30.31 1.97
N ARG A 165 -11.28 -30.77 0.72
CA ARG A 165 -9.99 -30.77 0.00
C ARG A 165 -9.44 -29.36 -0.15
N LEU A 166 -10.29 -28.38 -0.44
CA LEU A 166 -9.89 -26.97 -0.51
C LEU A 166 -9.43 -26.47 0.87
N PHE A 167 -10.18 -26.77 1.93
CA PHE A 167 -9.85 -26.40 3.29
C PHE A 167 -8.51 -27.01 3.73
N ASP A 168 -8.31 -28.30 3.53
CA ASP A 168 -7.09 -29.02 3.89
C ASP A 168 -5.89 -28.55 3.04
N SER A 169 -6.05 -28.38 1.74
CA SER A 169 -4.96 -27.87 0.90
C SER A 169 -4.55 -26.44 1.25
N THR A 170 -5.49 -25.61 1.72
CA THR A 170 -5.27 -24.18 1.97
C THR A 170 -4.91 -23.86 3.43
N TYR A 171 -5.45 -24.57 4.41
CA TYR A 171 -5.39 -24.23 5.84
C TYR A 171 -4.87 -25.36 6.75
N ASN A 172 -4.42 -26.49 6.20
CA ASN A 172 -3.91 -27.59 7.02
C ASN A 172 -2.69 -27.14 7.87
N PRO A 173 -2.75 -27.25 9.20
CA PRO A 173 -1.67 -26.86 10.11
C PRO A 173 -0.34 -27.58 9.87
N HIS A 174 -0.35 -28.76 9.25
CA HIS A 174 0.88 -29.45 8.85
C HIS A 174 1.64 -28.74 7.73
N HIS A 175 0.99 -27.88 6.95
CA HIS A 175 1.61 -27.03 5.93
C HIS A 175 1.88 -25.60 6.42
N ILE A 176 1.19 -25.17 7.48
CA ILE A 176 1.27 -23.85 8.10
C ILE A 176 1.57 -24.06 9.58
N LEU A 177 2.84 -24.33 9.90
CA LEU A 177 3.25 -24.27 11.29
C LEU A 177 3.06 -22.84 11.80
N PRO A 178 2.54 -22.64 13.01
CA PRO A 178 2.49 -21.33 13.63
C PRO A 178 3.91 -20.77 13.75
N PRO A 179 4.15 -19.52 13.32
CA PRO A 179 5.42 -18.88 13.60
C PRO A 179 5.56 -18.71 15.11
N GLN A 180 6.76 -18.92 15.63
CA GLN A 180 7.02 -18.69 17.06
C GLN A 180 7.08 -17.21 17.39
N LYS A 181 7.53 -16.43 16.41
CA LYS A 181 7.58 -15.00 16.50
C LYS A 181 7.37 -14.39 15.13
N THR A 182 6.61 -13.31 15.11
CA THR A 182 6.50 -12.41 13.97
C THR A 182 7.33 -11.15 14.23
N LEU A 183 7.90 -10.58 13.17
CA LEU A 183 8.65 -9.33 13.24
C LEU A 183 8.21 -8.42 12.10
N ILE A 184 7.89 -7.17 12.41
CA ILE A 184 7.67 -6.16 11.38
C ILE A 184 9.03 -5.67 10.88
N GLN A 185 9.21 -5.70 9.56
CA GLN A 185 10.36 -5.17 8.85
C GLN A 185 9.93 -4.00 7.95
N LEU A 186 10.65 -2.88 8.06
CA LEU A 186 10.72 -1.85 7.05
C LEU A 186 11.90 -2.17 6.11
N THR A 187 11.59 -2.32 4.83
CA THR A 187 12.55 -2.51 3.75
C THR A 187 12.60 -1.24 2.92
N VAL A 188 13.74 -0.54 2.91
CA VAL A 188 13.95 0.63 2.07
C VAL A 188 14.87 0.25 0.92
N SER A 189 14.37 0.33 -0.30
CA SER A 189 15.12 0.00 -1.51
C SER A 189 15.19 1.21 -2.44
N PHE A 190 16.23 1.25 -3.27
CA PHE A 190 16.31 2.15 -4.41
C PHE A 190 16.73 1.37 -5.64
N PHE A 191 16.36 1.85 -6.82
CA PHE A 191 16.60 1.11 -8.06
C PHE A 191 18.11 0.84 -8.27
N GLY A 192 18.51 -0.44 -8.23
CA GLY A 192 19.90 -0.88 -8.38
C GLY A 192 20.79 -0.68 -7.13
N GLY A 193 20.19 -0.36 -5.99
CA GLY A 193 20.89 -0.04 -4.75
C GLY A 193 20.86 -1.09 -3.65
N PRO A 194 21.65 -0.93 -2.58
CA PRO A 194 21.49 -1.69 -1.35
C PRO A 194 20.09 -1.51 -0.76
N VAL A 195 19.59 -2.62 -0.23
CA VAL A 195 18.38 -2.68 0.58
C VAL A 195 18.77 -2.38 2.03
N ILE A 196 18.07 -1.45 2.66
CA ILE A 196 18.21 -1.13 4.08
C ILE A 196 17.02 -1.73 4.82
N GLU A 197 17.30 -2.60 5.78
CA GLU A 197 16.28 -3.24 6.61
C GLU A 197 16.28 -2.64 8.02
N SER A 198 15.10 -2.46 8.60
CA SER A 198 14.93 -1.99 9.97
C SER A 198 13.74 -2.69 10.60
N PHE A 199 13.86 -3.07 11.87
CA PHE A 199 12.83 -3.83 12.58
C PHE A 199 12.03 -2.94 13.54
N CYS A 200 10.71 -3.06 13.54
CA CYS A 200 9.82 -2.41 14.50
C CYS A 200 9.66 -3.28 15.76
N ARG A 201 9.00 -2.75 16.80
CA ARG A 201 8.77 -3.52 18.05
C ARG A 201 7.82 -4.68 17.76
N ALA A 202 7.97 -5.76 18.51
CA ALA A 202 7.28 -7.03 18.23
C ALA A 202 5.75 -6.96 18.41
N ASP A 203 5.24 -5.99 19.18
CA ASP A 203 3.81 -5.83 19.47
C ASP A 203 3.14 -4.74 18.63
N ASP A 204 3.89 -4.06 17.75
CA ASP A 204 3.31 -3.09 16.83
C ASP A 204 2.53 -3.82 15.72
N LYS A 205 1.48 -3.18 15.21
CA LYS A 205 0.77 -3.61 13.99
C LYS A 205 1.38 -2.92 12.77
N LEU A 206 1.31 -3.55 11.59
CA LEU A 206 1.89 -2.99 10.36
C LEU A 206 1.36 -1.58 10.05
N HIS A 207 0.05 -1.37 10.18
CA HIS A 207 -0.56 -0.07 9.89
C HIS A 207 -0.05 1.05 10.83
N ASN A 208 0.31 0.73 12.07
CA ASN A 208 0.91 1.68 13.01
C ASN A 208 2.34 2.05 12.58
N ALA A 209 3.12 1.08 12.11
CA ALA A 209 4.46 1.32 11.57
C ALA A 209 4.42 2.18 10.30
N GLU A 210 3.47 1.91 9.40
CA GLU A 210 3.23 2.70 8.20
C GLU A 210 2.83 4.14 8.53
N LYS A 211 1.82 4.32 9.40
CA LYS A 211 1.38 5.65 9.88
C LYS A 211 2.52 6.42 10.53
N TYR A 212 3.33 5.75 11.34
CA TYR A 212 4.49 6.35 11.98
C TYR A 212 5.50 6.84 10.95
N LEU A 213 5.81 6.04 9.92
CA LEU A 213 6.72 6.43 8.86
C LEU A 213 6.16 7.60 8.04
N ALA A 214 4.89 7.54 7.62
CA ALA A 214 4.24 8.63 6.89
C ALA A 214 4.23 9.92 7.71
N THR A 215 3.99 9.84 9.02
CA THR A 215 4.07 10.98 9.94
C THR A 215 5.50 11.52 10.07
N ARG A 216 6.53 10.66 10.03
CA ARG A 216 7.92 11.11 10.01
C ARG A 216 8.32 11.77 8.69
N LEU A 217 7.78 11.30 7.58
CA LEU A 217 8.09 11.79 6.24
C LEU A 217 7.34 13.08 5.89
N PHE A 218 6.07 13.19 6.30
CA PHE A 218 5.18 14.29 5.91
C PHE A 218 4.65 15.13 7.08
N GLY A 219 4.74 14.64 8.33
CA GLY A 219 4.10 15.26 9.51
C GLY A 219 4.80 16.51 10.05
N ASN A 220 5.46 17.28 9.19
CA ASN A 220 6.09 18.52 9.58
C ASN A 220 5.00 19.61 9.77
N ALA A 221 4.70 19.95 11.02
CA ALA A 221 3.51 20.73 11.44
C ALA A 221 3.27 22.10 10.77
N TYR A 222 4.26 22.68 10.09
CA TYR A 222 4.13 23.96 9.37
C TYR A 222 3.85 23.78 7.87
N GLN A 223 3.95 22.54 7.39
CA GLN A 223 3.84 22.15 6.00
C GLN A 223 2.70 21.15 5.85
N SER A 224 1.49 21.64 6.02
CA SER A 224 0.28 20.90 5.67
C SER A 224 0.12 20.74 4.16
N LEU A 225 0.99 21.33 3.32
CA LEU A 225 0.92 21.24 1.87
C LEU A 225 2.21 20.69 1.25
N VAL A 226 2.11 19.53 0.62
CA VAL A 226 3.19 18.91 -0.15
C VAL A 226 2.87 19.01 -1.64
N HIS A 227 3.82 19.46 -2.44
CA HIS A 227 3.69 19.56 -3.88
C HIS A 227 4.17 18.25 -4.51
N VAL A 228 3.27 17.57 -5.21
CA VAL A 228 3.57 16.30 -5.89
C VAL A 228 3.36 16.51 -7.38
N LYS A 229 4.36 16.23 -8.21
CA LYS A 229 4.18 16.28 -9.65
C LYS A 229 3.24 15.17 -10.10
N ARG A 230 3.58 13.91 -9.81
CA ARG A 230 2.76 12.74 -10.16
C ARG A 230 2.41 11.90 -8.93
N LEU A 231 1.11 11.76 -8.67
CA LEU A 231 0.55 10.89 -7.65
C LEU A 231 -0.04 9.64 -8.30
N VAL A 232 0.34 8.47 -7.81
CA VAL A 232 -0.14 7.17 -8.29
C VAL A 232 -0.79 6.39 -7.15
N ILE A 233 -2.01 5.92 -7.36
CA ILE A 233 -2.68 4.96 -6.49
C ILE A 233 -2.76 3.63 -7.25
N ASN A 234 -1.98 2.65 -6.81
CA ASN A 234 -1.79 1.37 -7.50
C ASN A 234 -2.70 0.23 -6.97
N SER A 235 -3.67 0.56 -6.11
CA SER A 235 -4.65 -0.38 -5.57
C SER A 235 -6.03 0.28 -5.48
N ASP A 236 -7.08 -0.46 -5.80
CA ASP A 236 -8.48 -0.09 -5.61
C ASP A 236 -9.05 -0.59 -4.26
N HIS A 237 -8.20 -1.26 -3.46
CA HIS A 237 -8.46 -1.70 -2.10
C HIS A 237 -7.24 -1.40 -1.22
N ILE A 238 -7.24 -0.24 -0.55
CA ILE A 238 -6.12 0.20 0.27
C ILE A 238 -6.57 1.22 1.32
N THR A 239 -5.99 1.12 2.51
CA THR A 239 -6.05 2.19 3.51
C THR A 239 -4.70 2.92 3.54
N ILE A 240 -4.67 4.16 3.07
CA ILE A 240 -3.45 4.99 3.03
C ILE A 240 -3.35 5.76 4.36
N ARG A 241 -2.32 5.45 5.14
CA ARG A 241 -2.08 6.03 6.48
C ARG A 241 -1.26 7.32 6.38
N LEU A 242 -1.88 8.49 6.59
CA LEU A 242 -1.21 9.81 6.45
C LEU A 242 -1.35 10.66 7.70
N PRO A 243 -0.40 11.56 8.03
CA PRO A 243 -0.57 12.47 9.16
C PRO A 243 -1.79 13.38 8.98
N GLU A 244 -2.35 13.82 10.11
CA GLU A 244 -3.50 14.71 10.15
C GLU A 244 -3.20 16.04 9.43
N ASN A 245 -4.21 16.61 8.78
CA ASN A 245 -4.15 17.89 8.07
C ASN A 245 -3.20 17.94 6.86
N LEU A 246 -2.63 16.82 6.43
CA LEU A 246 -1.82 16.76 5.22
C LEU A 246 -2.69 16.99 3.98
N LYS A 247 -2.20 17.87 3.10
CA LYS A 247 -2.76 18.16 1.79
C LYS A 247 -1.69 18.00 0.72
N PHE A 248 -2.09 17.51 -0.44
CA PHE A 248 -1.27 17.44 -1.63
C PHE A 248 -1.76 18.43 -2.68
N LYS A 249 -0.83 19.19 -3.24
CA LYS A 249 -1.05 19.86 -4.53
C LYS A 249 -0.46 18.97 -5.61
N ILE A 250 -1.31 18.41 -6.46
CA ILE A 250 -0.90 17.46 -7.50
C ILE A 250 -0.96 18.07 -8.90
N SER A 251 -0.06 17.66 -9.80
CA SER A 251 -0.13 18.05 -11.22
C SER A 251 -0.67 16.93 -12.10
N GLU A 252 -0.37 15.69 -11.74
CA GLU A 252 -0.71 14.48 -12.48
C GLU A 252 -1.26 13.44 -11.49
N LEU A 253 -2.36 12.78 -11.87
CA LEU A 253 -2.95 11.69 -11.09
C LEU A 253 -3.04 10.43 -11.95
N GLN A 254 -2.66 9.30 -11.38
CA GLN A 254 -2.92 7.98 -11.95
C GLN A 254 -3.60 7.11 -10.91
N THR A 255 -4.66 6.43 -11.30
CA THR A 255 -5.37 5.48 -10.44
C THR A 255 -5.64 4.20 -11.21
N ILE A 256 -5.68 3.08 -10.49
CA ILE A 256 -6.21 1.80 -11.00
C ILE A 256 -7.63 1.61 -10.47
N GLY A 257 -8.50 0.99 -11.26
CA GLY A 257 -9.85 0.63 -10.84
C GLY A 257 -10.88 1.75 -11.00
N ASP A 258 -11.96 1.67 -10.22
CA ASP A 258 -13.12 2.56 -10.32
C ASP A 258 -12.77 4.00 -9.87
N PHE A 259 -12.56 4.91 -10.83
CA PHE A 259 -12.05 6.26 -10.55
C PHE A 259 -12.88 7.04 -9.53
N PRO A 260 -14.22 7.17 -9.64
CA PRO A 260 -15.03 7.81 -8.59
C PRO A 260 -14.78 7.26 -7.18
N ARG A 261 -14.56 5.94 -7.04
CA ARG A 261 -14.29 5.30 -5.73
C ARG A 261 -12.91 5.58 -5.19
N VAL A 262 -11.92 5.74 -6.05
CA VAL A 262 -10.56 6.10 -5.65
C VAL A 262 -10.47 7.60 -5.39
N PHE A 263 -11.01 8.42 -6.29
CA PHE A 263 -10.92 9.87 -6.24
C PHE A 263 -11.74 10.48 -5.11
N GLY A 264 -12.92 9.93 -4.79
CA GLY A 264 -13.78 10.44 -3.72
C GLY A 264 -13.05 10.55 -2.37
N PRO A 265 -12.53 9.45 -1.81
CA PRO A 265 -11.70 9.47 -0.62
C PRO A 265 -10.42 10.31 -0.79
N LEU A 266 -9.72 10.17 -1.92
CA LEU A 266 -8.48 10.89 -2.17
C LEU A 266 -8.66 12.43 -2.16
N SER A 267 -9.80 12.92 -2.65
CA SER A 267 -10.10 14.36 -2.71
C SER A 267 -10.01 15.05 -1.35
N GLN A 268 -10.22 14.31 -0.25
CA GLN A 268 -10.13 14.82 1.11
C GLN A 268 -8.73 15.31 1.49
N VAL A 269 -7.68 14.80 0.84
CA VAL A 269 -6.29 15.25 1.04
C VAL A 269 -5.75 16.04 -0.14
N LEU A 270 -6.54 16.30 -1.18
CA LEU A 270 -6.10 17.17 -2.26
C LEU A 270 -6.42 18.62 -1.90
N LYS A 271 -5.48 19.52 -2.19
CA LYS A 271 -5.75 20.96 -2.15
C LYS A 271 -6.55 21.33 -3.38
N ASP A 272 -7.59 22.15 -3.21
CA ASP A 272 -8.29 22.82 -4.31
C ASP A 272 -7.27 23.51 -5.20
N SER A 273 -7.05 22.94 -6.38
CA SER A 273 -6.01 23.37 -7.29
C SER A 273 -6.53 23.35 -8.71
N GLU A 274 -5.83 24.12 -9.55
CA GLU A 274 -5.97 24.15 -11.00
C GLU A 274 -6.24 22.76 -11.59
N PRO A 275 -7.01 22.68 -12.69
CA PRO A 275 -7.30 21.42 -13.35
C PRO A 275 -6.05 20.56 -13.54
N LEU A 276 -6.17 19.27 -13.23
CA LEU A 276 -5.10 18.29 -13.37
C LEU A 276 -4.47 18.41 -14.76
N GLY A 277 -3.14 18.48 -14.81
CA GLY A 277 -2.42 18.50 -16.07
C GLY A 277 -2.61 17.20 -16.83
N TYR A 278 -2.53 16.08 -16.12
CA TYR A 278 -2.74 14.73 -16.67
C TYR A 278 -3.54 13.86 -15.69
N LEU A 279 -4.50 13.12 -16.22
CA LEU A 279 -5.22 12.08 -15.50
C LEU A 279 -5.13 10.76 -16.27
N ILE A 280 -4.46 9.76 -15.68
CA ILE A 280 -4.28 8.43 -16.27
C ILE A 280 -5.24 7.48 -15.57
N LEU A 281 -6.15 6.88 -16.33
CA LEU A 281 -7.10 5.90 -15.84
C LEU A 281 -6.67 4.52 -16.32
N ASN A 282 -6.11 3.72 -15.42
CA ASN A 282 -5.72 2.34 -15.68
C ASN A 282 -6.92 1.44 -15.33
N GLU A 283 -7.52 0.84 -16.34
CA GLU A 283 -8.62 -0.13 -16.24
C GLU A 283 -10.00 0.41 -15.82
N ASN A 284 -11.04 -0.09 -16.50
CA ASN A 284 -12.46 0.01 -16.14
C ASN A 284 -13.06 1.43 -15.95
N ILE A 285 -13.20 2.18 -17.05
CA ILE A 285 -14.37 3.06 -17.19
C ILE A 285 -15.57 2.13 -17.33
N ARG A 286 -16.25 1.85 -16.23
CA ARG A 286 -17.34 0.87 -16.21
C ARG A 286 -18.59 1.43 -16.85
N THR A 287 -18.77 2.76 -16.80
CA THR A 287 -19.96 3.42 -17.32
C THR A 287 -19.63 4.71 -18.05
N ALA A 288 -20.46 5.08 -19.04
CA ALA A 288 -20.37 6.38 -19.71
C ALA A 288 -20.51 7.58 -18.76
N ASN A 289 -21.07 7.35 -17.56
CA ASN A 289 -21.21 8.38 -16.52
C ASN A 289 -19.90 8.69 -15.80
N ASP A 290 -18.95 7.75 -15.75
CA ASP A 290 -17.66 7.98 -15.09
C ASP A 290 -16.90 9.10 -15.82
N LEU A 291 -16.97 9.13 -17.16
CA LEU A 291 -16.40 10.19 -18.02
C LEU A 291 -16.98 11.58 -17.76
N ASN A 292 -18.15 11.67 -17.14
CA ASN A 292 -18.78 12.95 -16.79
C ASN A 292 -18.30 13.52 -15.46
N HIS A 293 -17.44 12.80 -14.73
CA HIS A 293 -16.92 13.27 -13.45
C HIS A 293 -16.14 14.60 -13.65
N PRO A 294 -16.40 15.64 -12.82
CA PRO A 294 -15.78 16.97 -12.99
C PRO A 294 -14.26 16.94 -13.05
N ALA A 295 -13.61 16.10 -12.24
CA ALA A 295 -12.15 15.95 -12.26
C ALA A 295 -11.61 15.38 -13.57
N ILE A 296 -12.37 14.53 -14.28
CA ILE A 296 -11.99 14.00 -15.59
C ILE A 296 -12.20 15.07 -16.67
N ARG A 297 -13.37 15.71 -16.66
CA ARG A 297 -13.72 16.77 -17.62
C ARG A 297 -12.80 17.97 -17.55
N ASN A 298 -12.39 18.35 -16.34
CA ASN A 298 -11.53 19.50 -16.12
C ASN A 298 -10.06 19.17 -16.39
N ALA A 299 -9.64 17.91 -16.41
CA ALA A 299 -8.24 17.56 -16.66
C ALA A 299 -7.81 18.00 -18.07
N LYS A 300 -6.61 18.59 -18.17
CA LYS A 300 -6.08 19.09 -19.46
C LYS A 300 -5.82 17.97 -20.46
N LYS A 301 -5.44 16.79 -19.98
CA LYS A 301 -5.18 15.58 -20.79
C LYS A 301 -5.57 14.32 -20.03
N THR A 302 -6.22 13.39 -20.73
CA THR A 302 -6.71 12.11 -20.18
C THR A 302 -6.27 10.92 -21.06
N PRO A 303 -4.99 10.51 -21.00
CA PRO A 303 -4.56 9.31 -21.74
C PRO A 303 -5.15 8.05 -21.10
N PHE A 304 -5.77 7.21 -21.92
CA PHE A 304 -6.24 5.88 -21.53
C PHE A 304 -5.12 4.86 -21.80
N THR A 305 -4.84 4.01 -20.82
CA THR A 305 -3.91 2.89 -20.97
C THR A 305 -4.71 1.60 -21.06
N LEU A 306 -4.38 0.74 -22.03
CA LEU A 306 -5.00 -0.58 -22.15
C LEU A 306 -4.43 -1.53 -21.08
N PRO A 307 -5.23 -2.50 -20.60
CA PRO A 307 -4.79 -3.48 -19.61
C PRO A 307 -3.79 -4.41 -20.28
N ASN A 308 -2.49 -4.19 -20.06
CA ASN A 308 -1.40 -5.19 -20.12
C ASN A 308 -0.03 -4.49 -20.21
N SER A 309 0.45 -3.94 -19.09
CA SER A 309 1.91 -3.81 -18.82
C SER A 309 2.15 -3.25 -17.41
N ILE A 310 1.66 -3.95 -16.39
CA ILE A 310 2.06 -3.68 -15.00
C ILE A 310 3.46 -4.29 -14.84
N TRP A 311 4.46 -3.44 -14.57
CA TRP A 311 5.91 -3.68 -14.36
C TRP A 311 6.93 -3.10 -15.36
N PHE A 312 6.55 -2.64 -16.56
CA PHE A 312 7.55 -2.11 -17.52
C PHE A 312 7.64 -0.57 -17.63
N MET A 313 6.71 0.18 -17.03
CA MET A 313 6.70 1.65 -17.14
C MET A 313 7.59 2.40 -16.12
N ILE A 314 8.63 1.76 -15.59
CA ILE A 314 9.78 2.49 -14.99
C ILE A 314 10.76 2.95 -16.09
N ARG A 315 10.61 2.53 -17.35
CA ARG A 315 11.65 2.70 -18.40
C ARG A 315 11.45 3.76 -19.48
N SER A 316 10.39 4.57 -19.50
CA SER A 316 10.12 5.41 -20.71
C SER A 316 9.83 6.89 -20.49
N SER A 317 10.03 7.44 -19.29
CA SER A 317 10.04 8.91 -19.10
C SER A 317 11.43 9.53 -19.28
N ILE A 318 12.32 8.86 -20.01
CA ILE A 318 13.49 9.46 -20.64
C ILE A 318 13.12 9.69 -22.10
N LYS A 319 12.88 10.97 -22.43
CA LYS A 319 12.82 11.58 -23.77
C LYS A 319 12.03 10.81 -24.85
N PHE A 320 10.86 11.34 -25.19
CA PHE A 320 10.59 11.68 -26.58
C PHE A 320 9.99 13.08 -26.64
N TRP A 321 10.76 14.01 -27.22
CA TRP A 321 10.27 15.30 -27.70
C TRP A 321 9.54 15.06 -29.02
N ASN A 322 8.36 15.66 -29.18
CA ASN A 322 8.15 16.82 -30.06
C ASN A 322 6.93 17.60 -29.58
#